data_AF-A0A6L3EZH4-F1
#
_entry.id   AF-A0A6L3EZH4-F1
#
_cell.length_a   1.000
_cell.length_b   1.000
_cell.length_c   1.000
_cell.angle_alpha   90.00
_cell.angle_beta   90.00
_cell.angle_gamma   90.00
#
_symmetry.space_group_name_H-M   'P 1'
#
loop_
_entity.id
_entity.type
_entity.pdbx_description
1 polymer ?
#
loop_
_entity_poly.entity_id
_entity_poly.type
_entity_poly.pdbx_seq_one_letter_code
_entity_poly.pdbx_strand_id
1 'polypeptide(L)'
;MTTETQSKESQSGLAPWNEAALPAPPRMHRLNILAVVGPGVILLGVSIGSGEWLLGPAAFIQYGLSLLWVTTIAVGLQVVLNTELIRYTLYTGEPALTGFLRTRPNAGFWSGFYALLWFLQVGWPGWAGAAASAIYFLFFGQLAGERNEQTVYLIGVATFLVCVITLLISQHIERTLEVFNWILLFFIFSGLLILGIMFVSPQTWLAGAVGFVGFDVQSNSFVLLPEGADWQLIAAFAVYSGAGGVVNLTVLNW
;
A
#
# COMPACT_ATOMS: atom_id res chain seq x y z
N MET A 1 -19.75 10.36 -48.59
CA MET A 1 -18.91 10.53 -47.40
C MET A 1 -19.84 10.58 -46.20
N THR A 2 -20.12 9.44 -45.60
CA THR A 2 -20.86 9.34 -44.34
C THR A 2 -19.87 9.64 -43.23
N THR A 3 -20.05 10.76 -42.53
CA THR A 3 -19.32 11.09 -41.31
C THR A 3 -19.70 10.03 -40.27
N GLU A 4 -18.88 9.00 -40.09
CA GLU A 4 -19.00 8.11 -38.94
C GLU A 4 -18.77 8.97 -37.70
N THR A 5 -19.84 9.23 -36.97
CA THR A 5 -19.78 9.90 -35.67
C THR A 5 -19.01 8.98 -34.73
N GLN A 6 -17.70 9.18 -34.60
CA GLN A 6 -16.88 8.47 -33.63
C GLN A 6 -17.54 8.58 -32.25
N SER A 7 -17.87 7.44 -31.64
CA SER A 7 -18.44 7.42 -30.29
C SER A 7 -17.47 8.12 -29.35
N LYS A 8 -17.97 8.77 -28.30
CA LYS A 8 -17.10 9.45 -27.31
C LYS A 8 -16.03 8.50 -26.76
N GLU A 9 -16.31 7.20 -26.67
CA GLU A 9 -15.35 6.19 -26.18
C GLU A 9 -14.13 6.02 -27.09
N SER A 10 -14.26 6.30 -28.39
CA SER A 10 -13.19 6.14 -29.39
C SER A 10 -12.29 7.37 -29.56
N GLN A 11 -12.65 8.51 -28.95
CA GLN A 11 -11.91 9.79 -29.08
C GLN A 11 -10.52 9.79 -28.42
N SER A 12 -10.22 8.76 -27.63
CA SER A 12 -8.93 8.58 -26.94
C SER A 12 -7.93 7.71 -27.71
N GLY A 13 -8.31 7.15 -28.87
CA GLY A 13 -7.50 6.16 -29.60
C GLY A 13 -7.63 4.73 -29.07
N LEU A 14 -8.45 4.52 -28.03
CA LEU A 14 -8.81 3.20 -27.50
C LEU A 14 -10.02 2.62 -28.26
N ALA A 15 -10.07 1.30 -28.40
CA ALA A 15 -11.21 0.62 -29.01
C ALA A 15 -12.50 0.90 -28.21
N PRO A 16 -13.66 1.06 -28.88
CA PRO A 16 -14.93 1.24 -28.17
C PRO A 16 -15.26 0.02 -27.30
N TRP A 17 -16.07 0.22 -26.26
CA TRP A 17 -16.54 -0.89 -25.43
C TRP A 17 -17.43 -1.82 -26.25
N ASN A 18 -17.29 -3.13 -26.00
CA ASN A 18 -18.17 -4.15 -26.57
C ASN A 18 -19.13 -4.63 -25.48
N GLU A 19 -20.39 -4.87 -25.84
CA GLU A 19 -21.34 -5.50 -24.93
C GLU A 19 -21.04 -6.99 -24.82
N ALA A 20 -20.84 -7.48 -23.61
CA ALA A 20 -20.65 -8.90 -23.29
C ALA A 20 -21.42 -9.28 -22.03
N ALA A 21 -21.80 -10.56 -21.92
CA ALA A 21 -22.38 -11.07 -20.68
C ALA A 21 -21.32 -11.10 -19.58
N LEU A 22 -21.68 -10.69 -18.36
CA LEU A 22 -20.79 -10.76 -17.21
C LEU A 22 -20.39 -12.21 -16.93
N PRO A 23 -19.14 -12.47 -16.53
CA PRO A 23 -18.71 -13.79 -16.11
C PRO A 23 -19.54 -14.26 -14.90
N ALA A 24 -19.87 -15.54 -14.87
CA ALA A 24 -20.56 -16.12 -13.72
C ALA A 24 -19.68 -15.97 -12.46
N PRO A 25 -20.26 -15.64 -11.30
CA PRO A 25 -19.49 -15.48 -10.08
C PRO A 25 -18.74 -16.77 -9.74
N PRO A 26 -17.48 -16.69 -9.26
CA PRO A 26 -16.71 -17.87 -8.92
C PRO A 26 -17.48 -18.69 -7.88
N ARG A 27 -17.52 -20.02 -8.07
CA ARG A 27 -18.18 -20.92 -7.12
C ARG A 27 -17.42 -20.90 -5.80
N MET A 28 -18.04 -20.31 -4.78
CA MET A 28 -17.47 -20.15 -3.44
C MET A 28 -17.49 -21.50 -2.71
N HIS A 29 -16.40 -22.26 -2.79
CA HIS A 29 -16.10 -23.36 -1.87
C HIS A 29 -15.10 -22.87 -0.81
N ARG A 30 -15.17 -23.35 0.43
CA ARG A 30 -14.35 -22.85 1.56
C ARG A 30 -12.84 -22.79 1.30
N LEU A 31 -12.34 -23.60 0.36
CA LEU A 31 -10.92 -23.65 -0.04
C LEU A 31 -10.56 -22.69 -1.20
N ASN A 32 -11.54 -22.23 -1.99
CA ASN A 32 -11.32 -21.27 -3.10
C ASN A 32 -11.14 -19.83 -2.62
N ILE A 33 -11.51 -19.51 -1.37
CA ILE A 33 -11.26 -18.17 -0.80
C ILE A 33 -9.75 -17.88 -0.78
N LEU A 34 -8.92 -18.87 -0.44
CA LEU A 34 -7.47 -18.72 -0.42
C LEU A 34 -6.89 -18.48 -1.83
N ALA A 35 -7.46 -19.10 -2.86
CA ALA A 35 -7.05 -18.87 -4.25
C ALA A 35 -7.44 -17.48 -4.77
N VAL A 36 -8.56 -16.93 -4.30
CA VAL A 36 -8.99 -15.55 -4.61
C VAL A 36 -8.20 -14.51 -3.80
N VAL A 37 -7.64 -14.90 -2.65
CA VAL A 37 -6.87 -14.02 -1.74
C VAL A 37 -5.40 -13.89 -2.16
N GLY A 38 -4.85 -14.81 -2.97
CA GLY A 38 -3.44 -14.80 -3.40
C GLY A 38 -2.93 -13.45 -3.94
N PRO A 39 -3.58 -12.83 -4.94
CA PRO A 39 -3.21 -11.51 -5.42
C PRO A 39 -3.32 -10.41 -4.34
N GLY A 40 -4.31 -10.52 -3.45
CA GLY A 40 -4.48 -9.64 -2.30
C GLY A 40 -3.33 -9.75 -1.29
N VAL A 41 -2.76 -10.94 -1.10
CA VAL A 41 -1.61 -11.15 -0.21
C VAL A 41 -0.34 -10.49 -0.75
N ILE A 42 -0.16 -10.47 -2.07
CA ILE A 42 0.97 -9.75 -2.68
C ILE A 42 0.83 -8.26 -2.43
N LEU A 43 -0.37 -7.69 -2.60
CA LEU A 43 -0.64 -6.28 -2.30
C LEU A 43 -0.49 -5.95 -0.82
N LEU A 44 -0.96 -6.84 0.07
CA LEU A 44 -0.73 -6.73 1.51
C LEU A 44 0.76 -6.76 1.85
N GLY A 45 1.53 -7.64 1.21
CA GLY A 45 2.98 -7.72 1.37
C GLY A 45 3.70 -6.46 0.91
N VAL A 46 3.25 -5.82 -0.17
CA VAL A 46 3.80 -4.52 -0.63
C VAL A 46 3.43 -3.38 0.31
N SER A 47 2.26 -3.45 0.95
CA SER A 47 1.81 -2.44 1.90
C SER A 47 2.57 -2.54 3.23
N ILE A 48 2.92 -3.78 3.63
CA ILE A 48 3.57 -4.10 4.89
C ILE A 48 5.09 -3.87 4.82
N GLY A 49 5.61 -3.06 5.73
CA GLY A 49 7.06 -2.79 5.85
C GLY A 49 7.49 -1.41 5.37
N SER A 50 6.52 -0.56 5.00
CA SER A 50 6.74 0.75 4.40
C SER A 50 6.94 1.86 5.46
N GLY A 51 6.51 3.08 5.16
CA GLY A 51 6.52 4.20 6.08
C GLY A 51 5.66 3.99 7.34
N GLU A 52 4.69 3.06 7.35
CA GLU A 52 3.88 2.76 8.54
C GLU A 52 4.71 2.33 9.76
N TRP A 53 5.84 1.64 9.55
CA TRP A 53 6.73 1.16 10.61
C TRP A 53 7.51 2.27 11.29
N LEU A 54 7.68 3.40 10.61
CA LEU A 54 8.39 4.57 11.13
C LEU A 54 7.39 5.64 11.58
N LEU A 55 6.45 5.98 10.71
CA LEU A 55 5.49 7.06 10.90
C LEU A 55 4.41 6.69 11.91
N GLY A 56 3.95 5.44 11.95
CA GLY A 56 2.96 4.98 12.92
C GLY A 56 3.46 5.15 14.36
N PRO A 57 4.58 4.49 14.75
CA PRO A 57 5.17 4.68 16.07
C PRO A 57 5.52 6.14 16.37
N ALA A 58 6.10 6.87 15.42
CA ALA A 58 6.41 8.29 15.60
C ALA A 58 5.16 9.13 15.90
N ALA A 59 4.05 8.85 15.21
CA ALA A 59 2.78 9.53 15.44
C ALA A 59 2.17 9.12 16.80
N PHE A 60 2.15 7.84 17.16
CA PHE A 60 1.55 7.39 18.43
C PHE A 60 2.35 7.81 19.66
N ILE A 61 3.67 7.89 19.55
CA ILE A 61 4.53 8.39 20.64
C ILE A 61 4.29 9.89 20.87
N GLN A 62 4.11 10.66 19.79
CA GLN A 62 3.89 12.11 19.88
C GLN A 62 2.45 12.49 20.25
N TYR A 63 1.47 11.74 19.75
CA TYR A 63 0.06 12.14 19.73
C TYR A 63 -0.88 11.15 20.42
N GLY A 64 -0.37 10.02 20.89
CA GLY A 64 -1.16 8.99 21.56
C GLY A 64 -1.87 8.03 20.61
N LEU A 65 -2.42 6.96 21.20
CA LEU A 65 -3.10 5.89 20.48
C LEU A 65 -4.50 6.28 19.98
N SER A 66 -5.09 7.38 20.48
CA SER A 66 -6.37 7.87 19.98
C SER A 66 -6.32 8.15 18.48
N LEU A 67 -5.16 8.53 17.93
CA LEU A 67 -4.96 8.80 16.50
C LEU A 67 -5.23 7.59 15.58
N LEU A 68 -5.36 6.38 16.12
CA LEU A 68 -5.72 5.17 15.37
C LEU A 68 -7.06 5.31 14.61
N TRP A 69 -7.95 6.21 15.01
CA TRP A 69 -9.19 6.50 14.24
C TRP A 69 -8.90 6.93 12.80
N VAL A 70 -7.77 7.59 12.55
CA VAL A 70 -7.33 7.96 11.20
C VAL A 70 -7.11 6.71 10.34
N THR A 71 -6.57 5.64 10.93
CA THR A 71 -6.43 4.34 10.24
C THR A 71 -7.78 3.74 9.92
N THR A 72 -8.75 3.80 10.85
CA THR A 72 -10.13 3.33 10.60
C THR A 72 -10.75 4.01 9.39
N ILE A 73 -10.63 5.34 9.30
CA ILE A 73 -11.16 6.09 8.16
C ILE A 73 -10.38 5.79 6.89
N ALA A 74 -9.05 5.79 6.95
CA ALA A 74 -8.20 5.52 5.78
C ALA A 74 -8.51 4.15 5.17
N VAL A 75 -8.59 3.10 5.99
CA VAL A 75 -8.95 1.74 5.56
C VAL A 75 -10.40 1.68 5.07
N GLY A 76 -11.34 2.36 5.74
CA GLY A 76 -12.73 2.43 5.30
C GLY A 76 -12.87 3.07 3.91
N LEU A 77 -12.20 4.19 3.67
CA LEU A 77 -12.16 4.85 2.37
C LEU A 77 -11.44 3.98 1.32
N GLN A 78 -10.38 3.29 1.71
CA GLN A 78 -9.66 2.36 0.84
C GLN A 78 -10.58 1.21 0.39
N VAL A 79 -11.39 0.64 1.28
CA VAL A 79 -12.36 -0.41 0.94
C VAL A 79 -13.37 0.11 -0.08
N VAL A 80 -13.92 1.31 0.12
CA VAL A 80 -14.85 1.92 -0.83
C VAL A 80 -14.19 2.13 -2.19
N LEU A 81 -13.00 2.76 -2.20
CA LEU A 81 -12.25 3.02 -3.43
C LEU A 81 -11.96 1.73 -4.19
N ASN A 82 -11.38 0.72 -3.53
CA ASN A 82 -11.02 -0.55 -4.16
C ASN A 82 -12.25 -1.28 -4.69
N THR A 83 -13.38 -1.23 -3.97
CA THR A 83 -14.63 -1.84 -4.41
C THR A 83 -15.15 -1.19 -5.70
N GLU A 84 -15.11 0.14 -5.80
CA GLU A 84 -15.56 0.86 -7.01
C GLU A 84 -14.60 0.63 -8.19
N LEU A 85 -13.30 0.56 -7.94
CA LEU A 85 -12.28 0.24 -8.94
C LEU A 85 -12.46 -1.17 -9.51
N ILE A 86 -12.71 -2.16 -8.65
CA ILE A 86 -13.02 -3.54 -9.06
C ILE A 86 -14.33 -3.58 -9.86
N ARG A 87 -15.38 -2.90 -9.39
CA ARG A 87 -16.67 -2.83 -10.07
C ARG A 87 -16.54 -2.23 -11.47
N TYR A 88 -15.76 -1.16 -11.62
CA TYR A 88 -15.45 -0.58 -12.92
C TYR A 88 -14.86 -1.64 -13.85
N THR A 89 -13.79 -2.32 -13.41
CA THR A 89 -13.08 -3.31 -14.21
C THR A 89 -13.97 -4.50 -14.58
N LEU A 90 -14.84 -4.94 -13.68
CA LEU A 90 -15.82 -6.01 -13.96
C LEU A 90 -16.85 -5.60 -15.02
N TYR A 91 -17.29 -4.34 -15.04
CA TYR A 91 -18.30 -3.87 -16.00
C TYR A 91 -17.73 -3.46 -17.35
N THR A 92 -16.52 -2.90 -17.39
CA THR A 92 -15.93 -2.40 -18.64
C THR A 92 -14.95 -3.38 -19.28
N GLY A 93 -14.48 -4.37 -18.52
CA GLY A 93 -13.44 -5.30 -18.95
C GLY A 93 -12.05 -4.66 -19.08
N GLU A 94 -11.87 -3.42 -18.62
CA GLU A 94 -10.60 -2.71 -18.62
C GLU A 94 -10.29 -2.09 -17.25
N PRO A 95 -9.00 -1.99 -16.86
CA PRO A 95 -8.62 -1.32 -15.62
C PRO A 95 -9.10 0.13 -15.58
N ALA A 96 -9.48 0.62 -14.40
CA ALA A 96 -9.91 2.01 -14.22
C ALA A 96 -8.88 3.05 -14.71
N LEU A 97 -7.58 2.74 -14.64
CA LEU A 97 -6.52 3.58 -15.22
C LEU A 97 -6.72 3.80 -16.72
N THR A 98 -7.02 2.74 -17.47
CA THR A 98 -7.38 2.83 -18.90
C THR A 98 -8.66 3.62 -19.10
N GLY A 99 -9.63 3.43 -18.21
CA GLY A 99 -10.86 4.22 -18.17
C GLY A 99 -10.61 5.73 -18.09
N PHE A 100 -9.68 6.17 -17.24
CA PHE A 100 -9.31 7.58 -17.15
C PHE A 100 -8.69 8.12 -18.44
N LEU A 101 -7.92 7.31 -19.18
CA LEU A 101 -7.37 7.71 -20.49
C LEU A 101 -8.47 8.05 -21.52
N ARG A 102 -9.67 7.49 -21.36
CA ARG A 102 -10.86 7.80 -22.19
C ARG A 102 -11.49 9.15 -21.86
N THR A 103 -11.15 9.76 -20.73
CA THR A 103 -11.75 11.01 -20.27
C THR A 103 -10.97 12.24 -20.73
N ARG A 104 -11.62 13.41 -20.70
CA ARG A 104 -10.93 14.69 -20.87
C ARG A 104 -9.91 14.89 -19.74
N PRO A 105 -8.71 15.45 -20.00
CA PRO A 105 -8.35 16.27 -21.16
C PRO A 105 -8.01 15.48 -22.43
N ASN A 106 -7.11 14.49 -22.35
CA ASN A 106 -6.81 13.51 -23.40
C ASN A 106 -5.94 12.37 -22.82
N ALA A 107 -5.80 11.26 -23.57
CA ALA A 107 -5.04 10.10 -23.13
C ALA A 107 -3.55 10.40 -22.86
N GLY A 108 -2.93 11.30 -23.63
CA GLY A 108 -1.53 11.68 -23.45
C GLY A 108 -1.28 12.41 -22.13
N PHE A 109 -2.18 13.33 -21.77
CA PHE A 109 -2.15 14.03 -20.48
C PHE A 109 -2.26 13.05 -19.33
N TRP A 110 -3.26 12.17 -19.35
CA TRP A 110 -3.46 11.20 -18.28
C TRP A 110 -2.29 10.23 -18.16
N SER A 111 -1.73 9.77 -19.27
CA SER A 111 -0.54 8.90 -19.27
C SER A 111 0.65 9.59 -18.62
N GLY A 112 0.95 10.84 -19.00
CA GLY A 112 2.02 11.62 -18.39
C GLY A 112 1.77 11.94 -16.91
N PHE A 113 0.52 12.26 -16.56
CA PHE A 113 0.12 12.53 -15.19
C PHE A 113 0.30 11.30 -14.29
N TYR A 114 -0.18 10.13 -14.71
CA TYR A 114 0.01 8.90 -13.95
C TYR A 114 1.48 8.47 -13.89
N ALA A 115 2.24 8.60 -14.98
CA ALA A 115 3.67 8.30 -14.97
C ALA A 115 4.41 9.18 -13.95
N LEU A 116 4.07 10.47 -13.87
CA LEU A 116 4.61 11.38 -12.88
C LEU A 116 4.22 10.96 -11.46
N LEU A 117 2.95 10.62 -11.20
CA LEU A 117 2.51 10.16 -9.88
C LEU A 117 3.22 8.87 -9.44
N TRP A 118 3.35 7.90 -10.36
CA TRP A 118 4.13 6.68 -10.14
C TRP A 118 5.59 6.97 -9.80
N PHE A 119 6.23 7.84 -10.56
CA PHE A 119 7.61 8.25 -10.29
C PHE A 119 7.75 8.96 -8.93
N LEU A 120 6.85 9.89 -8.61
CA LEU A 120 6.89 10.62 -7.34
C LEU A 120 6.65 9.71 -6.13
N GLN A 121 5.78 8.71 -6.24
CA GLN A 121 5.45 7.83 -5.12
C GLN A 121 6.44 6.67 -4.94
N VAL A 122 6.79 5.95 -6.02
CA VAL A 122 7.58 4.71 -5.93
C VAL A 122 8.86 4.71 -6.79
N GLY A 123 9.15 5.81 -7.49
CA GLY A 123 10.39 5.94 -8.28
C GLY A 123 11.66 6.06 -7.43
N TRP A 124 11.53 6.24 -6.11
CA TRP A 124 12.64 6.44 -5.19
C TRP A 124 13.04 5.14 -4.49
N PRO A 125 14.35 4.86 -4.30
CA PRO A 125 14.84 3.65 -3.64
C PRO A 125 14.67 3.67 -2.11
N GLY A 126 13.56 4.23 -1.61
CA GLY A 126 13.31 4.41 -0.17
C GLY A 126 13.29 3.08 0.60
N TRP A 127 12.72 2.05 0.01
CA TRP A 127 12.68 0.70 0.58
C TRP A 127 14.06 0.04 0.69
N ALA A 128 14.91 0.22 -0.32
CA ALA A 128 16.28 -0.25 -0.28
C ALA A 128 17.09 0.49 0.80
N GLY A 129 16.83 1.79 0.98
CA GLY A 129 17.38 2.59 2.08
C GLY A 129 16.93 2.10 3.46
N ALA A 130 15.62 1.84 3.63
CA ALA A 130 15.09 1.30 4.90
C ALA A 130 15.68 -0.08 5.23
N ALA A 131 15.78 -0.96 4.23
CA ALA A 131 16.41 -2.26 4.39
C ALA A 131 17.92 -2.16 4.71
N ALA A 132 18.61 -1.14 4.20
CA ALA A 132 20.05 -0.98 4.41
C ALA A 132 20.42 -0.82 5.90
N SER A 133 19.62 -0.07 6.65
CA SER A 133 19.82 0.10 8.10
C SER A 133 19.64 -1.22 8.86
N ALA A 134 18.65 -2.02 8.47
CA ALA A 134 18.43 -3.35 9.06
C ALA A 134 19.58 -4.31 8.72
N ILE A 135 20.01 -4.32 7.45
CA ILE A 135 21.17 -5.13 7.00
C ILE A 135 22.43 -4.70 7.77
N TYR A 136 22.69 -3.40 7.88
CA TYR A 136 23.82 -2.88 8.66
C TYR A 136 23.78 -3.40 10.11
N PHE A 137 22.63 -3.28 10.78
CA PHE A 137 22.48 -3.75 12.15
C PHE A 137 22.78 -5.26 12.29
N LEU A 138 22.32 -6.09 11.35
CA LEU A 138 22.55 -7.53 11.36
C LEU A 138 24.04 -7.91 11.27
N PHE A 139 24.84 -7.17 10.50
CA PHE A 139 26.25 -7.47 10.31
C PHE A 139 27.17 -6.81 11.34
N PHE A 140 26.84 -5.61 11.79
CA PHE A 140 27.68 -4.81 12.69
C PHE A 140 27.24 -4.87 14.15
N GLY A 141 26.06 -5.41 14.45
CA GLY A 141 25.53 -5.56 15.82
C GLY A 141 25.21 -4.24 16.53
N GLN A 142 25.17 -3.13 15.80
CA GLN A 142 24.93 -1.80 16.34
C GLN A 142 24.12 -0.95 15.36
N LEU A 143 23.41 0.05 15.89
CA LEU A 143 22.70 1.01 15.06
C LEU A 143 23.71 1.90 14.32
N ALA A 144 23.39 2.25 13.07
CA ALA A 144 24.21 3.16 12.29
C ALA A 144 24.12 4.58 12.88
N GLY A 145 25.24 5.11 13.36
CA GLY A 145 25.39 6.53 13.68
C GLY A 145 25.85 7.33 12.47
N GLU A 146 25.92 8.66 12.61
CA GLU A 146 26.30 9.61 11.54
C GLU A 146 27.62 9.24 10.85
N ARG A 147 28.59 8.73 11.60
CA ARG A 147 29.91 8.32 11.05
C ARG A 147 29.83 7.15 10.07
N ASN A 148 28.77 6.34 10.12
CA ASN A 148 28.59 5.15 9.29
C ASN A 148 27.59 5.37 8.15
N GLU A 149 27.15 6.62 7.93
CA GLU A 149 26.16 6.98 6.90
C GLU A 149 26.57 6.48 5.50
N GLN A 150 27.84 6.66 5.14
CA GLN A 150 28.36 6.20 3.84
C GLN A 150 28.24 4.69 3.68
N THR A 151 28.50 3.92 4.74
CA THR A 151 28.38 2.45 4.71
C THR A 151 26.93 2.03 4.50
N VAL A 152 25.98 2.65 5.22
CA VAL A 152 24.54 2.38 5.04
C VAL A 152 24.08 2.75 3.64
N TYR A 153 24.53 3.91 3.13
CA TYR A 153 24.23 4.32 1.76
C TYR A 153 24.71 3.29 0.72
N LEU A 154 25.95 2.80 0.86
CA LEU A 154 26.50 1.78 -0.04
C LEU A 154 25.75 0.45 0.04
N ILE A 155 25.33 0.02 1.25
CA ILE A 155 24.48 -1.16 1.43
C ILE A 155 23.13 -0.96 0.73
N GLY A 156 22.53 0.22 0.83
CA GLY A 156 21.27 0.55 0.16
C GLY A 156 21.40 0.51 -1.37
N VAL A 157 22.45 1.12 -1.92
CA VAL A 157 22.74 1.07 -3.36
C VAL A 157 22.95 -0.37 -3.82
N ALA A 158 23.75 -1.15 -3.09
CA ALA A 158 23.99 -2.56 -3.42
C ALA A 158 22.69 -3.37 -3.39
N THR A 159 21.86 -3.18 -2.36
CA THR A 159 20.56 -3.85 -2.22
C THR A 159 19.63 -3.49 -3.39
N PHE A 160 19.56 -2.21 -3.75
CA PHE A 160 18.79 -1.75 -4.91
C PHE A 160 19.26 -2.41 -6.22
N LEU A 161 20.57 -2.44 -6.47
CA LEU A 161 21.13 -3.08 -7.67
C LEU A 161 20.83 -4.58 -7.72
N VAL A 162 20.91 -5.27 -6.58
CA VAL A 162 20.55 -6.69 -6.48
C VAL A 162 19.07 -6.90 -6.84
N CYS A 163 18.17 -6.05 -6.35
CA CYS A 163 16.75 -6.10 -6.73
C CYS A 163 16.56 -5.90 -8.23
N VAL A 164 17.21 -4.89 -8.84
CA VAL A 164 17.14 -4.63 -10.29
C VAL A 164 17.64 -5.83 -11.09
N ILE A 165 18.80 -6.39 -10.74
CA ILE A 165 19.38 -7.56 -11.43
C ILE A 165 18.45 -8.76 -11.32
N THR A 166 17.87 -9.00 -10.14
CA THR A 166 16.93 -10.10 -9.92
C THR A 166 15.69 -9.95 -10.80
N LEU A 167 15.15 -8.74 -10.93
CA LEU A 167 14.02 -8.45 -11.82
C LEU A 167 14.37 -8.68 -13.30
N LEU A 168 15.59 -8.33 -13.73
CA LEU A 168 16.02 -8.51 -15.12
C LEU A 168 16.21 -9.98 -15.53
N ILE A 169 16.61 -10.84 -14.58
CA ILE A 169 16.91 -12.26 -14.84
C ILE A 169 15.65 -13.12 -14.74
N SER A 170 14.69 -12.73 -13.91
CA SER A 170 13.63 -13.64 -13.49
C SER A 170 12.43 -13.61 -14.45
N GLN A 171 12.12 -14.76 -15.06
CA GLN A 171 11.03 -14.89 -16.04
C GLN A 171 9.66 -15.11 -15.40
N HIS A 172 9.59 -15.59 -14.15
CA HIS A 172 8.33 -15.89 -13.44
C HIS A 172 8.51 -15.68 -11.93
N ILE A 173 8.30 -14.44 -11.44
CA ILE A 173 8.57 -14.07 -10.03
C ILE A 173 7.34 -14.24 -9.12
N GLU A 174 6.13 -14.27 -9.68
CA GLU A 174 4.89 -14.13 -8.92
C GLU A 174 4.70 -15.21 -7.85
N ARG A 175 4.81 -16.49 -8.25
CA ARG A 175 4.64 -17.61 -7.30
C ARG A 175 5.73 -17.65 -6.23
N THR A 176 6.95 -17.28 -6.58
CA THR A 176 8.06 -17.20 -5.62
C THR A 176 7.83 -16.04 -4.64
N LEU A 177 7.46 -14.86 -5.13
CA LEU A 177 7.11 -13.70 -4.29
C LEU A 177 5.93 -14.00 -3.36
N GLU A 178 4.92 -14.71 -3.85
CA GLU A 178 3.78 -15.11 -3.03
C GLU A 178 4.21 -15.97 -1.84
N VAL A 179 5.05 -17.00 -2.07
CA VAL A 179 5.56 -17.87 -1.00
C VAL A 179 6.44 -17.09 -0.02
N PHE A 180 7.34 -16.24 -0.51
CA PHE A 180 8.18 -15.40 0.36
C PHE A 180 7.36 -14.42 1.19
N ASN A 181 6.34 -13.77 0.59
CA ASN A 181 5.44 -12.88 1.31
C ASN A 181 4.67 -13.61 2.40
N TRP A 182 4.16 -14.81 2.13
CA TRP A 182 3.50 -15.61 3.18
C TRP A 182 4.42 -15.91 4.36
N ILE A 183 5.67 -16.32 4.08
CA ILE A 183 6.67 -16.58 5.12
C ILE A 183 6.96 -15.31 5.92
N LEU A 184 7.22 -14.19 5.24
CA LEU A 184 7.54 -12.91 5.86
C LEU A 184 6.38 -12.38 6.71
N LEU A 185 5.15 -12.42 6.20
CA LEU A 185 3.95 -12.03 6.93
C LEU A 185 3.75 -12.90 8.17
N PHE A 186 3.94 -14.21 8.05
CA PHE A 186 3.86 -15.10 9.21
C PHE A 186 4.85 -14.70 10.30
N PHE A 187 6.13 -14.49 9.96
CA PHE A 187 7.15 -14.10 10.92
C PHE A 187 6.91 -12.71 11.53
N ILE A 188 6.51 -11.74 10.73
CA ILE A 188 6.23 -10.38 11.21
C ILE A 188 5.05 -10.38 12.17
N PHE A 189 3.89 -10.93 11.76
CA PHE A 189 2.70 -10.91 12.60
C PHE A 189 2.88 -11.75 13.86
N SER A 190 3.44 -12.96 13.75
CA SER A 190 3.68 -13.80 14.93
C SER A 190 4.71 -13.16 15.87
N GLY A 191 5.80 -12.62 15.34
CA GLY A 191 6.83 -11.93 16.11
C GLY A 191 6.29 -10.72 16.86
N LEU A 192 5.58 -9.83 16.18
CA LEU A 192 4.94 -8.67 16.81
C LEU A 192 3.90 -9.06 17.85
N LEU A 193 3.08 -10.08 17.57
CA LEU A 193 2.08 -10.55 18.51
C LEU A 193 2.72 -11.14 19.77
N ILE A 194 3.75 -11.96 19.61
CA ILE A 194 4.49 -12.54 20.75
C ILE A 194 5.13 -11.43 21.58
N LEU A 195 5.83 -10.48 20.95
CA LEU A 195 6.43 -9.33 21.65
C LEU A 195 5.36 -8.48 22.33
N GLY A 196 4.22 -8.26 21.67
CA GLY A 196 3.08 -7.54 22.23
C GLY A 196 2.53 -8.23 23.49
N ILE A 197 2.32 -9.54 23.45
CA ILE A 197 1.83 -10.30 24.60
C ILE A 197 2.85 -10.30 25.74
N MET A 198 4.14 -10.37 25.44
CA MET A 198 5.20 -10.43 26.45
C MET A 198 5.47 -9.08 27.13
N PHE A 199 5.43 -7.97 26.37
CA PHE A 199 5.94 -6.67 26.84
C PHE A 199 4.90 -5.57 26.94
N VAL A 200 3.71 -5.71 26.33
CA VAL A 200 2.69 -4.65 26.32
C VAL A 200 1.66 -4.88 27.42
N SER A 201 1.41 -3.85 28.23
CA SER A 201 0.43 -3.90 29.31
C SER A 201 -1.01 -4.07 28.80
N PRO A 202 -1.91 -4.75 29.54
CA PRO A 202 -3.32 -4.85 29.18
C PRO A 202 -4.01 -3.50 28.98
N GLN A 203 -3.59 -2.47 29.70
CA GLN A 203 -4.11 -1.11 29.58
C GLN A 203 -3.77 -0.50 28.21
N THR A 204 -2.56 -0.74 27.70
CA THR A 204 -2.15 -0.30 26.37
C THR A 204 -2.94 -1.01 25.27
N TRP A 205 -3.23 -2.31 25.43
CA TRP A 205 -4.11 -3.05 24.51
C TRP A 205 -5.51 -2.43 24.45
N LEU A 206 -6.08 -2.10 25.62
CA LEU A 206 -7.37 -1.42 25.68
C LEU A 206 -7.30 -0.04 25.01
N ALA A 207 -6.26 0.75 25.30
CA ALA A 207 -6.05 2.06 24.69
C ALA A 207 -5.93 1.99 23.16
N GLY A 208 -5.24 0.98 22.62
CA GLY A 208 -5.20 0.74 21.18
C GLY A 208 -6.57 0.40 20.60
N ALA A 209 -7.32 -0.50 21.25
CA ALA A 209 -8.64 -0.92 20.78
C ALA A 209 -9.65 0.24 20.72
N VAL A 210 -9.73 1.06 21.76
CA VAL A 210 -10.62 2.23 21.79
C VAL A 210 -10.07 3.41 20.98
N GLY A 211 -8.76 3.44 20.74
CA GLY A 211 -8.12 4.42 19.87
C GLY A 211 -8.64 4.37 18.43
N PHE A 212 -9.04 3.20 17.92
CA PHE A 212 -9.66 3.07 16.58
C PHE A 212 -10.97 3.85 16.43
N VAL A 213 -11.61 4.27 17.53
CA VAL A 213 -12.79 5.15 17.52
C VAL A 213 -12.49 6.56 18.04
N GLY A 214 -11.21 6.91 18.24
CA GLY A 214 -10.76 8.24 18.64
C GLY A 214 -10.86 8.52 20.14
N PHE A 215 -11.06 7.49 20.95
CA PHE A 215 -11.14 7.63 22.41
C PHE A 215 -9.76 7.50 23.04
N ASP A 216 -9.39 8.44 23.91
CA ASP A 216 -8.18 8.35 24.71
C ASP A 216 -8.50 7.93 26.15
N VAL A 217 -7.89 6.82 26.57
CA VAL A 217 -8.09 6.25 27.91
C VAL A 217 -7.46 7.12 29.00
N GLN A 218 -6.39 7.86 28.69
CA GLN A 218 -5.67 8.66 29.69
C GLN A 218 -6.43 9.95 30.03
N SER A 219 -6.90 10.68 29.03
CA SER A 219 -7.71 11.89 29.20
C SER A 219 -9.20 11.63 29.41
N ASN A 220 -9.65 10.37 29.27
CA ASN A 220 -11.05 9.95 29.35
C ASN A 220 -11.97 10.80 28.45
N SER A 221 -11.48 11.11 27.25
CA SER A 221 -12.14 12.02 26.31
C SER A 221 -11.91 11.59 24.85
N PHE A 222 -12.78 12.05 23.95
CA PHE A 222 -12.57 11.86 22.52
C PHE A 222 -11.59 12.92 22.01
N VAL A 223 -10.44 12.47 21.53
CA VAL A 223 -9.39 13.33 20.97
C VAL A 223 -9.27 13.00 19.49
N LEU A 224 -9.98 13.77 18.66
CA LEU A 224 -9.93 13.60 17.20
C LEU A 224 -8.61 14.13 16.63
N LEU A 225 -8.17 15.29 17.09
CA LEU A 225 -6.92 15.89 16.66
C LEU A 225 -6.16 16.41 17.88
N PRO A 226 -4.89 16.01 18.06
CA PRO A 226 -4.04 16.57 19.10
C PRO A 226 -3.78 18.05 18.87
N GLU A 227 -3.68 18.83 19.96
CA GLU A 227 -3.23 20.22 19.88
C GLU A 227 -1.76 20.27 19.42
N GLY A 228 -1.45 21.12 18.44
CA GLY A 228 -0.09 21.22 17.88
C GLY A 228 0.31 20.05 16.97
N ALA A 229 -0.66 19.27 16.48
CA ALA A 229 -0.39 18.16 15.58
C ALA A 229 0.31 18.59 14.28
N ASP A 230 1.37 17.89 13.93
CA ASP A 230 2.03 18.00 12.63
C ASP A 230 1.14 17.37 11.57
N TRP A 231 0.54 18.24 10.76
CA TRP A 231 -0.36 17.82 9.70
C TRP A 231 0.34 16.99 8.62
N GLN A 232 1.65 17.15 8.44
CA GLN A 232 2.43 16.38 7.48
C GLN A 232 2.59 14.95 7.97
N LEU A 233 2.89 14.76 9.25
CA LEU A 233 2.97 13.44 9.88
C LEU A 233 1.60 12.74 9.88
N ILE A 234 0.52 13.43 10.23
CA ILE A 234 -0.84 12.85 10.20
C ILE A 234 -1.25 12.50 8.77
N ALA A 235 -1.01 13.37 7.79
CA ALA A 235 -1.34 13.09 6.40
C ALA A 235 -0.53 11.91 5.86
N ALA A 236 0.77 11.85 6.16
CA ALA A 236 1.62 10.72 5.78
C ALA A 236 1.11 9.43 6.43
N PHE A 237 0.82 9.44 7.73
CA PHE A 237 0.25 8.30 8.45
C PHE A 237 -1.07 7.83 7.81
N ALA A 238 -2.00 8.74 7.52
CA ALA A 238 -3.26 8.41 6.86
C ALA A 238 -3.06 7.73 5.48
N VAL A 239 -2.11 8.25 4.69
CA VAL A 239 -1.78 7.69 3.37
C VAL A 239 -1.19 6.29 3.51
N TYR A 240 -0.24 6.08 4.42
CA TYR A 240 0.36 4.76 4.62
C TYR A 240 -0.64 3.74 5.20
N SER A 241 -1.49 4.14 6.14
CA SER A 241 -2.53 3.27 6.73
C SER A 241 -3.54 2.74 5.71
N GLY A 242 -3.87 3.53 4.66
CA GLY A 242 -4.81 3.12 3.60
C GLY A 242 -4.14 2.65 2.31
N ALA A 243 -2.84 2.31 2.34
CA ALA A 243 -2.00 2.03 1.16
C ALA A 243 -2.25 3.03 0.00
N GLY A 244 -2.39 4.31 0.34
CA GLY A 244 -2.90 5.36 -0.54
C GLY A 244 -2.03 5.64 -1.76
N GLY A 245 -2.59 6.38 -2.71
CA GLY A 245 -1.90 6.77 -3.94
C GLY A 245 -2.06 5.75 -5.08
N VAL A 246 -1.07 5.70 -5.97
CA VAL A 246 -1.15 4.89 -7.20
C VAL A 246 -1.01 3.38 -6.95
N VAL A 247 -0.48 2.98 -5.78
CA VAL A 247 -0.36 1.55 -5.41
C VAL A 247 -1.74 0.89 -5.30
N ASN A 248 -2.76 1.58 -4.79
CA ASN A 248 -4.14 1.05 -4.79
C ASN A 248 -4.67 0.75 -6.20
N LEU A 249 -4.13 1.40 -7.25
CA LEU A 249 -4.56 1.17 -8.63
C LEU A 249 -4.02 -0.15 -9.20
N THR A 250 -3.05 -0.81 -8.57
CA THR A 250 -2.55 -2.11 -9.05
C THR A 250 -3.50 -3.25 -8.76
N VAL A 251 -4.46 -3.07 -7.85
CA VAL A 251 -5.56 -4.02 -7.58
C VAL A 251 -6.30 -4.39 -8.88
N LEU A 252 -6.31 -3.49 -9.85
CA LEU A 252 -7.04 -3.60 -11.10
C LEU A 252 -6.40 -4.52 -12.14
N ASN A 253 -5.15 -4.93 -11.91
CA ASN A 253 -4.38 -5.68 -12.89
C ASN A 253 -4.45 -7.21 -12.69
N TRP A 254 -5.24 -7.67 -11.72
CA TRP A 254 -5.34 -9.07 -11.29
C TRP A 254 -6.76 -9.62 -11.46
#